data_AF-K1XT72-F1
#
_entry.id   AF-K1XT72-F1
#
_cell.length_a   1.000
_cell.length_b   1.000
_cell.length_c   1.000
_cell.angle_alpha   90.00
_cell.angle_beta   90.00
_cell.angle_gamma   90.00
#
_symmetry.space_group_name_H-M   'P 1'
#
loop_
_entity.id
_entity.type
_entity.pdbx_description
1 polymer ?
#
loop_
_entity_poly.entity_id
_entity_poly.type
_entity_poly.pdbx_seq_one_letter_code
_entity_poly.pdbx_strand_id
1 'polypeptide(L)'
;MAQTRTRKKIVIKGNDYDGCLGWLAILLNTDFIKTYELHKELVNEIGQYPANAKISALFLEKFLEKSDYGKKIATQAKHLGIEKIILISSSNRQDIKTDVFNRIHNRESHGGHDNGSAFLFLSTFASFLKKRLGDKIEKDQRTLSDIWKGKNFGCEYEQVKEFCECYDIKKFNQDDKNLNNFLEDFKKIDEEKNKDSFFNHSKIPLLYAQMHSFAKEHKDNDILFEFYDDRKDICLALYYAFSKFPELLPENVDFKIYRYSPAPNINGNEKIIKGSVLKNAYGTPLSEDGYHIIKGDGKIDKNYQENVKKLHAIYQDFSLLTGTDIGKDILELETIGFVLRKFKKEHRKDLQESALIANSLLSNSPSNKLPHESSEQDKSYTNKMEAL
;
A
#
# COMPACT_ATOMS: atom_id res chain seq x y z
N MET A 1 24.42 -26.93 -17.68
CA MET A 1 23.08 -26.97 -17.05
C MET A 1 22.90 -25.67 -16.28
N ALA A 2 21.99 -24.79 -16.71
CA ALA A 2 21.69 -23.58 -15.95
C ALA A 2 20.98 -23.99 -14.65
N GLN A 3 21.60 -23.77 -13.49
CA GLN A 3 20.90 -23.89 -12.21
C GLN A 3 19.73 -22.90 -12.24
N THR A 4 18.50 -23.43 -12.28
CA THR A 4 17.29 -22.64 -12.13
C THR A 4 17.30 -22.09 -10.71
N ARG A 5 17.82 -20.86 -10.55
CA ARG A 5 17.88 -20.19 -9.26
C ARG A 5 16.43 -19.98 -8.83
N THR A 6 15.97 -20.72 -7.82
CA THR A 6 14.63 -20.55 -7.28
C THR A 6 14.48 -19.11 -6.84
N ARG A 7 13.54 -18.38 -7.46
CA ARG A 7 13.26 -17.00 -7.07
C ARG A 7 12.84 -16.99 -5.60
N LYS A 8 13.45 -16.10 -4.85
CA LYS A 8 13.09 -15.91 -3.44
C LYS A 8 11.79 -15.12 -3.37
N LYS A 9 10.95 -15.43 -2.39
CA LYS A 9 9.65 -14.77 -2.21
C LYS A 9 9.74 -13.61 -1.23
N ILE A 10 9.19 -12.47 -1.61
CA ILE A 10 8.93 -11.33 -0.72
C ILE A 10 7.42 -11.26 -0.47
N VAL A 11 7.03 -11.06 0.79
CA VAL A 11 5.62 -10.82 1.14
C VAL A 11 5.47 -9.37 1.55
N ILE A 12 4.57 -8.65 0.91
CA ILE A 12 4.23 -7.28 1.27
C ILE A 12 2.87 -7.28 1.97
N LYS A 13 2.77 -6.56 3.08
CA LYS A 13 1.54 -6.41 3.87
C LYS A 13 1.10 -4.96 3.81
N GLY A 14 0.20 -4.67 2.87
CA GLY A 14 -0.45 -3.37 2.74
C GLY A 14 -1.69 -3.31 3.62
N ASN A 15 -1.68 -2.44 4.64
CA ASN A 15 -2.80 -2.33 5.59
C ASN A 15 -3.52 -0.99 5.39
N ASP A 16 -4.85 -1.03 5.43
CA ASP A 16 -5.64 0.17 5.66
C ASP A 16 -5.54 0.66 7.12
N TYR A 17 -5.62 1.97 7.32
CA TYR A 17 -5.50 2.63 8.62
C TYR A 17 -6.55 3.73 8.84
N ASP A 18 -7.61 3.79 8.02
CA ASP A 18 -8.61 4.85 8.12
C ASP A 18 -9.60 4.58 9.28
N GLY A 19 -9.71 5.54 10.21
CA GLY A 19 -10.77 5.57 11.23
C GLY A 19 -10.88 4.39 12.21
N CYS A 20 -9.82 3.72 12.66
CA CYS A 20 -9.91 2.77 13.75
C CYS A 20 -8.59 2.84 14.55
N LEU A 21 -8.50 2.59 15.86
CA LEU A 21 -8.81 1.28 16.43
C LEU A 21 -8.50 0.08 15.50
N GLY A 22 -7.75 0.22 14.39
CA GLY A 22 -7.69 -0.75 13.27
C GLY A 22 -6.98 -2.04 13.65
N TRP A 23 -6.39 -2.00 14.84
CA TRP A 23 -5.93 -3.13 15.61
C TRP A 23 -6.94 -3.67 16.61
N LEU A 24 -7.75 -2.81 17.23
CA LEU A 24 -8.75 -3.19 18.22
C LEU A 24 -9.79 -4.16 17.64
N ALA A 25 -10.13 -4.08 16.36
CA ALA A 25 -10.99 -5.07 15.66
C ALA A 25 -10.31 -6.45 15.46
N ILE A 26 -9.02 -6.48 15.15
CA ILE A 26 -8.24 -7.73 15.10
C ILE A 26 -8.05 -8.32 16.52
N LEU A 27 -8.23 -7.48 17.54
CA LEU A 27 -8.17 -7.81 18.96
C LEU A 27 -9.53 -8.15 19.59
N LEU A 28 -10.68 -7.99 18.93
CA LEU A 28 -12.02 -8.30 19.50
C LEU A 28 -12.31 -9.81 19.72
N ASN A 29 -11.28 -10.57 20.07
CA ASN A 29 -11.41 -11.68 21.00
C ASN A 29 -11.97 -11.12 22.34
N THR A 30 -12.79 -11.92 23.04
CA THR A 30 -13.16 -11.71 24.46
C THR A 30 -12.00 -11.24 25.37
N ASP A 31 -10.77 -11.58 25.01
CA ASP A 31 -9.55 -11.10 25.70
C ASP A 31 -9.34 -9.59 25.58
N PHE A 32 -9.84 -8.89 24.56
CA PHE A 32 -9.75 -7.43 24.46
C PHE A 32 -10.58 -6.74 25.53
N ILE A 33 -11.82 -7.19 25.76
CA ILE A 33 -12.66 -6.67 26.85
C ILE A 33 -11.94 -6.92 28.18
N LYS A 34 -11.39 -8.12 28.40
CA LYS A 34 -10.59 -8.41 29.61
C LYS A 34 -9.33 -7.55 29.71
N THR A 35 -8.65 -7.29 28.60
CA THR A 35 -7.42 -6.46 28.56
C THR A 35 -7.77 -4.97 28.72
N TYR A 36 -8.96 -4.54 28.33
CA TYR A 36 -9.49 -3.21 28.53
C TYR A 36 -9.98 -3.00 29.98
N GLU A 37 -10.58 -4.01 30.60
CA GLU A 37 -10.83 -3.99 32.04
C GLU A 37 -9.50 -4.00 32.82
N LEU A 38 -8.51 -4.81 32.40
CA LEU A 38 -7.14 -4.75 32.92
C LEU A 38 -6.50 -3.37 32.69
N HIS A 39 -6.84 -2.68 31.59
CA HIS A 39 -6.40 -1.31 31.32
C HIS A 39 -6.97 -0.34 32.35
N LYS A 40 -8.27 -0.41 32.65
CA LYS A 40 -8.88 0.41 33.70
C LYS A 40 -8.23 0.14 35.06
N GLU A 41 -7.98 -1.12 35.39
CA GLU A 41 -7.29 -1.53 36.63
C GLU A 41 -5.86 -0.97 36.70
N LEU A 42 -5.06 -1.15 35.64
CA LEU A 42 -3.69 -0.65 35.57
C LEU A 42 -3.62 0.89 35.59
N VAL A 43 -4.53 1.58 34.90
CA VAL A 43 -4.58 3.06 34.93
C VAL A 43 -4.82 3.57 36.35
N ASN A 44 -5.64 2.86 37.14
CA ASN A 44 -5.89 3.19 38.54
C ASN A 44 -4.67 2.91 39.45
N GLU A 45 -3.85 1.91 39.13
CA GLU A 45 -2.73 1.46 39.99
C GLU A 45 -1.41 2.20 39.73
N ILE A 46 -1.05 2.43 38.46
CA ILE A 46 0.29 2.91 38.06
C ILE A 46 0.27 4.25 37.31
N GLY A 47 -0.90 4.89 37.21
CA GLY A 47 -1.12 6.10 36.44
C GLY A 47 -1.23 5.86 34.92
N GLN A 48 -1.74 6.86 34.18
CA GLN A 48 -2.15 6.71 32.77
C GLN A 48 -1.01 6.29 31.80
N TYR A 49 0.20 6.82 31.99
CA TYR A 49 1.24 6.72 30.95
C TYR A 49 2.00 5.37 30.94
N PRO A 50 2.47 4.82 32.08
CA PRO A 50 3.11 3.50 32.11
C PRO A 50 2.15 2.37 31.73
N ALA A 51 0.84 2.58 31.94
CA ALA A 51 -0.21 1.64 31.55
C ALA A 51 -0.30 1.49 30.03
N ASN A 52 -0.33 2.58 29.26
CA ASN A 52 -0.55 2.55 27.81
C ASN A 52 0.52 1.74 27.04
N ALA A 53 1.80 1.90 27.37
CA ALA A 53 2.88 1.18 26.68
C ALA A 53 2.85 -0.33 26.98
N LYS A 54 2.63 -0.72 28.25
CA LYS A 54 2.51 -2.12 28.65
C LYS A 54 1.30 -2.80 28.00
N ILE A 55 0.20 -2.07 27.90
CA ILE A 55 -1.06 -2.56 27.35
C ILE A 55 -0.96 -2.71 25.84
N SER A 56 -0.37 -1.75 25.14
CA SER A 56 -0.05 -1.89 23.71
C SER A 56 0.82 -3.11 23.45
N ALA A 57 1.84 -3.36 24.28
CA ALA A 57 2.66 -4.57 24.15
C ALA A 57 1.85 -5.85 24.36
N LEU A 58 1.02 -5.92 25.41
CA LEU A 58 0.15 -7.08 25.68
C LEU A 58 -0.84 -7.32 24.54
N PHE A 59 -1.42 -6.25 23.98
CA PHE A 59 -2.29 -6.33 22.82
C PHE A 59 -1.56 -6.91 21.61
N LEU A 60 -0.35 -6.44 21.30
CA LEU A 60 0.43 -6.96 20.18
C LEU A 60 0.81 -8.44 20.38
N GLU A 61 1.09 -8.88 21.62
CA GLU A 61 1.28 -10.32 21.92
C GLU A 61 0.00 -11.11 21.63
N LYS A 62 -1.14 -10.65 22.13
CA LYS A 62 -2.42 -11.34 21.94
C LYS A 62 -2.83 -11.36 20.48
N PHE A 63 -2.59 -10.30 19.73
CA PHE A 63 -2.74 -10.31 18.28
C PHE A 63 -1.93 -11.44 17.65
N LEU A 64 -0.65 -11.55 17.99
CA LEU A 64 0.24 -12.52 17.37
C LEU A 64 -0.18 -13.96 17.69
N GLU A 65 -0.65 -14.19 18.91
CA GLU A 65 -1.12 -15.49 19.40
C GLU A 65 -2.50 -15.88 18.87
N LYS A 66 -3.44 -14.93 18.83
CA LYS A 66 -4.87 -15.23 18.74
C LYS A 66 -5.48 -14.87 17.40
N SER A 67 -4.99 -13.81 16.75
CA SER A 67 -5.54 -13.40 15.46
C SER A 67 -5.00 -14.26 14.33
N ASP A 68 -5.84 -14.51 13.32
CA ASP A 68 -5.41 -15.29 12.16
C ASP A 68 -4.38 -14.51 11.32
N TYR A 69 -4.49 -13.17 11.30
CA TYR A 69 -3.49 -12.32 10.67
C TYR A 69 -2.12 -12.45 11.37
N GLY A 70 -2.07 -12.35 12.69
CA GLY A 70 -0.86 -12.52 13.48
C GLY A 70 -0.24 -13.91 13.30
N LYS A 71 -1.04 -14.98 13.42
CA LYS A 71 -0.59 -16.36 13.17
C LYS A 71 -0.03 -16.53 11.76
N LYS A 72 -0.65 -15.90 10.76
CA LYS A 72 -0.20 -15.94 9.37
C LYS A 72 1.14 -15.25 9.20
N ILE A 73 1.35 -14.06 9.77
CA ILE A 73 2.65 -13.38 9.75
C ILE A 73 3.71 -14.27 10.44
N ALA A 74 3.40 -14.84 11.60
CA ALA A 74 4.32 -15.73 12.32
C ALA A 74 4.67 -16.98 11.50
N THR A 75 3.71 -17.57 10.80
CA THR A 75 3.92 -18.72 9.91
C THR A 75 4.78 -18.34 8.72
N GLN A 76 4.50 -17.20 8.08
CA GLN A 76 5.27 -16.70 6.95
C GLN A 76 6.72 -16.37 7.34
N ALA A 77 6.94 -15.80 8.53
CA ALA A 77 8.29 -15.48 9.02
C ALA A 77 9.16 -16.75 9.17
N LYS A 78 8.56 -17.85 9.61
CA LYS A 78 9.24 -19.15 9.77
C LYS A 78 9.47 -19.88 8.44
N HIS A 79 8.78 -19.50 7.36
CA HIS A 79 8.86 -20.19 6.07
C HIS A 79 10.20 -19.96 5.37
N LEU A 80 10.91 -21.03 5.02
CA LEU A 80 12.27 -20.95 4.43
C LEU A 80 12.30 -20.28 3.04
N GLY A 81 11.23 -20.44 2.26
CA GLY A 81 11.10 -19.80 0.94
C GLY A 81 10.75 -18.30 0.97
N ILE A 82 10.41 -17.75 2.14
CA ILE A 82 10.13 -16.31 2.30
C ILE A 82 11.41 -15.63 2.78
N GLU A 83 11.92 -14.70 1.97
CA GLU A 83 13.10 -13.90 2.27
C GLU A 83 12.78 -12.79 3.26
N LYS A 84 11.70 -12.03 2.98
CA LYS A 84 11.30 -10.86 3.75
C LYS A 84 9.78 -10.73 3.82
N ILE A 85 9.32 -10.11 4.89
CA ILE A 85 7.96 -9.61 5.08
C ILE A 85 8.05 -8.11 5.29
N ILE A 86 7.56 -7.34 4.33
CA ILE A 86 7.60 -5.88 4.33
C ILE A 86 6.23 -5.35 4.72
N LEU A 87 6.17 -4.57 5.79
CA LEU A 87 4.96 -3.93 6.29
C LEU A 87 4.87 -2.50 5.74
N ILE A 88 3.74 -2.14 5.14
CA ILE A 88 3.52 -0.80 4.57
C ILE A 88 2.16 -0.22 4.93
N SER A 89 2.02 1.09 4.76
CA SER A 89 0.73 1.78 4.77
C SER A 89 0.12 1.78 3.37
N SER A 90 -1.02 1.10 3.23
CA SER A 90 -1.88 1.19 2.05
C SER A 90 -3.21 1.91 2.41
N SER A 91 -3.15 2.78 3.42
CA SER A 91 -4.23 3.67 3.88
C SER A 91 -4.39 4.90 2.98
N ASN A 92 -5.50 5.64 3.06
CA ASN A 92 -5.60 6.94 2.39
C ASN A 92 -4.78 8.03 3.10
N ARG A 93 -4.25 7.73 4.30
CA ARG A 93 -3.25 8.52 5.03
C ARG A 93 -1.88 8.43 4.35
N GLN A 94 -1.70 9.25 3.32
CA GLN A 94 -0.53 9.24 2.46
C GLN A 94 0.36 10.49 2.62
N ASP A 95 -0.07 11.45 3.43
CA ASP A 95 0.67 12.66 3.78
C ASP A 95 0.27 13.17 5.17
N ILE A 96 0.93 14.23 5.61
CA ILE A 96 0.62 14.89 6.89
C ILE A 96 -0.84 15.35 6.97
N LYS A 97 -1.40 15.85 5.86
CA LYS A 97 -2.75 16.39 5.86
C LYS A 97 -3.76 15.29 6.11
N THR A 98 -3.70 14.22 5.33
CA THR A 98 -4.61 13.08 5.41
C THR A 98 -4.45 12.29 6.71
N ASP A 99 -3.24 12.15 7.25
CA ASP A 99 -3.03 11.49 8.55
C ASP A 99 -3.58 12.32 9.71
N VAL A 100 -3.28 13.63 9.74
CA VAL A 100 -3.78 14.54 10.78
C VAL A 100 -5.28 14.75 10.66
N PHE A 101 -5.81 14.92 9.45
CA PHE A 101 -7.25 15.02 9.19
C PHE A 101 -7.99 13.81 9.75
N ASN A 102 -7.55 12.60 9.40
CA ASN A 102 -8.15 11.36 9.91
C ASN A 102 -8.04 11.23 11.44
N ARG A 103 -6.96 11.75 12.02
CA ARG A 103 -6.75 11.74 13.46
C ARG A 103 -7.73 12.64 14.21
N ILE A 104 -7.96 13.85 13.69
CA ILE A 104 -8.87 14.85 14.28
C ILE A 104 -10.33 14.48 14.03
N HIS A 105 -10.72 14.26 12.77
CA HIS A 105 -12.12 14.16 12.38
C HIS A 105 -12.79 12.90 12.93
N ASN A 106 -12.03 11.82 13.06
CA ASN A 106 -12.56 10.59 13.63
C ASN A 106 -12.54 10.60 15.17
N ARG A 107 -12.01 11.64 15.83
CA ARG A 107 -11.88 11.67 17.31
C ARG A 107 -13.24 11.56 18.01
N GLU A 108 -14.27 12.25 17.51
CA GLU A 108 -15.62 12.18 18.09
C GLU A 108 -16.26 10.80 17.89
N SER A 109 -16.14 10.25 16.69
CA SER A 109 -16.65 8.91 16.34
C SER A 109 -15.98 7.77 17.12
N HIS A 110 -14.80 8.01 17.68
CA HIS A 110 -14.05 7.04 18.50
C HIS A 110 -14.00 7.39 19.99
N GLY A 111 -14.92 8.23 20.47
CA GLY A 111 -15.12 8.46 21.91
C GLY A 111 -14.12 9.41 22.54
N GLY A 112 -13.63 10.41 21.78
CA GLY A 112 -12.72 11.44 22.28
C GLY A 112 -11.25 11.01 22.36
N HIS A 113 -10.95 9.74 22.07
CA HIS A 113 -9.59 9.23 22.06
C HIS A 113 -8.87 9.52 20.74
N ASP A 114 -7.56 9.72 20.85
CA ASP A 114 -6.68 9.87 19.71
C ASP A 114 -6.60 8.57 18.89
N ASN A 115 -6.97 8.64 17.61
CA ASN A 115 -6.88 7.51 16.67
C ASN A 115 -5.45 7.19 16.23
N GLY A 116 -4.50 8.00 16.69
CA GLY A 116 -3.09 7.87 16.39
C GLY A 116 -2.76 8.17 14.93
N SER A 117 -1.45 8.22 14.68
CA SER A 117 -0.90 8.31 13.33
C SER A 117 -0.69 6.91 12.76
N ALA A 118 -1.13 6.68 11.52
CA ALA A 118 -0.89 5.41 10.82
C ALA A 118 0.60 5.15 10.64
N PHE A 119 1.35 6.23 10.40
CA PHE A 119 2.80 6.23 10.26
C PHE A 119 3.49 5.77 11.55
N LEU A 120 3.20 6.42 12.68
CA LEU A 120 3.80 6.08 13.96
C LEU A 120 3.40 4.67 14.42
N PHE A 121 2.16 4.27 14.14
CA PHE A 121 1.69 2.92 14.41
C PHE A 121 2.51 1.88 13.63
N LEU A 122 2.67 2.05 12.32
CA LEU A 122 3.45 1.12 11.48
C LEU A 122 4.87 0.92 12.02
N SER A 123 5.53 1.99 12.47
CA SER A 123 6.85 1.91 13.13
C SER A 123 6.84 1.08 14.40
N THR A 124 5.82 1.28 15.25
CA THR A 124 5.67 0.52 16.51
C THR A 124 5.41 -0.95 16.22
N PHE A 125 4.49 -1.24 15.29
CA PHE A 125 4.10 -2.59 14.93
C PHE A 125 5.24 -3.38 14.28
N ALA A 126 5.97 -2.78 13.35
CA ALA A 126 7.12 -3.42 12.71
C ALA A 126 8.22 -3.73 13.72
N SER A 127 8.50 -2.81 14.64
CA SER A 127 9.51 -3.01 15.69
C SER A 127 9.14 -4.17 16.62
N PHE A 128 7.86 -4.24 17.01
CA PHE A 128 7.32 -5.35 17.78
C PHE A 128 7.49 -6.69 17.05
N LEU A 129 7.05 -6.77 15.80
CA LEU A 129 7.13 -8.00 15.03
C LEU A 129 8.57 -8.42 14.77
N LYS A 130 9.47 -7.49 14.45
CA LYS A 130 10.90 -7.79 14.29
C LYS A 130 11.50 -8.38 15.56
N LYS A 131 11.19 -7.81 16.72
CA LYS A 131 11.63 -8.33 18.03
C LYS A 131 11.11 -9.75 18.29
N ARG A 132 9.88 -10.08 17.85
CA ARG A 132 9.24 -11.38 18.12
C ARG A 132 9.49 -12.46 17.09
N LEU A 133 9.66 -12.08 15.83
CA LEU A 133 9.70 -12.99 14.68
C LEU A 133 11.03 -12.97 13.93
N GLY A 134 11.92 -12.04 14.25
CA GLY A 134 13.28 -11.96 13.71
C GLY A 134 13.43 -11.02 12.50
N ASP A 135 14.60 -11.09 11.88
CA ASP A 135 15.09 -10.08 10.92
C ASP A 135 14.42 -10.08 9.55
N LYS A 136 13.54 -11.04 9.26
CA LYS A 136 12.75 -11.03 8.03
C LYS A 136 11.70 -9.93 8.02
N ILE A 137 11.35 -9.37 9.18
CA ILE A 137 10.35 -8.31 9.29
C ILE A 137 11.03 -6.97 8.99
N GLU A 138 10.52 -6.30 7.96
CA GLU A 138 10.94 -4.96 7.57
C GLU A 138 9.71 -4.03 7.52
N LYS A 139 9.95 -2.75 7.75
CA LYS A 139 8.98 -1.70 7.44
C LYS A 139 9.42 -0.97 6.18
N ASP A 140 8.47 -0.52 5.40
CA ASP A 140 8.70 0.42 4.32
C ASP A 140 7.71 1.57 4.45
N GLN A 141 8.23 2.79 4.33
CA GLN A 141 7.52 4.03 4.61
C GLN A 141 7.19 4.82 3.34
N ARG A 142 7.29 4.18 2.15
CA ARG A 142 6.89 4.82 0.90
C ARG A 142 5.42 5.20 0.94
N THR A 143 5.13 6.44 0.62
CA THR A 143 3.76 6.92 0.42
C THR A 143 3.50 7.20 -1.06
N LEU A 144 2.24 7.23 -1.44
CA LEU A 144 1.83 7.73 -2.74
C LEU A 144 2.25 9.19 -2.94
N SER A 145 2.24 9.98 -1.86
CA SER A 145 2.69 11.37 -1.90
C SER A 145 4.20 11.48 -2.19
N ASP A 146 5.03 10.60 -1.62
CA ASP A 146 6.46 10.49 -1.96
C ASP A 146 6.64 10.12 -3.44
N ILE A 147 5.94 9.06 -3.88
CA ILE A 147 5.99 8.55 -5.25
C ILE A 147 5.58 9.64 -6.25
N TRP A 148 4.45 10.30 -5.99
CA TRP A 148 3.87 11.31 -6.85
C TRP A 148 4.78 12.51 -7.02
N LYS A 149 5.36 12.99 -5.91
CA LYS A 149 6.25 14.15 -5.88
C LYS A 149 7.68 13.80 -6.32
N GLY A 150 7.97 12.53 -6.62
CA GLY A 150 9.32 12.07 -6.96
C GLY A 150 10.31 12.24 -5.80
N LYS A 151 9.84 12.22 -4.56
CA LYS A 151 10.68 12.32 -3.37
C LYS A 151 11.27 10.96 -2.99
N ASN A 152 12.27 10.98 -2.12
CA ASN A 152 12.73 9.77 -1.45
C ASN A 152 11.60 9.18 -0.59
N PHE A 153 11.52 7.85 -0.53
CA PHE A 153 10.52 7.17 0.29
C PHE A 153 10.74 7.46 1.77
N GLY A 154 9.64 7.76 2.48
CA GLY A 154 9.66 8.10 3.90
C GLY A 154 9.78 9.61 4.18
N CYS A 155 9.88 10.47 3.16
CA CYS A 155 9.90 11.92 3.39
C CYS A 155 8.61 12.39 4.08
N GLU A 156 7.44 11.96 3.64
CA GLU A 156 6.17 12.34 4.27
C GLU A 156 6.02 11.72 5.67
N TYR A 157 6.58 10.53 5.90
CA TYR A 157 6.63 9.91 7.23
C TYR A 157 7.44 10.78 8.22
N GLU A 158 8.65 11.21 7.86
CA GLU A 158 9.48 12.01 8.77
C GLU A 158 8.80 13.36 9.06
N GLN A 159 8.14 13.97 8.08
CA GLN A 159 7.34 15.18 8.31
C GLN A 159 6.22 14.96 9.33
N VAL A 160 5.47 13.86 9.23
CA VAL A 160 4.43 13.51 10.20
C VAL A 160 5.02 13.29 11.59
N LYS A 161 6.15 12.58 11.66
CA LYS A 161 6.82 12.28 12.92
C LYS A 161 7.31 13.55 13.60
N GLU A 162 8.03 14.42 12.89
CA GLU A 162 8.49 15.72 13.40
C GLU A 162 7.31 16.57 13.86
N PHE A 163 6.24 16.66 13.05
CA PHE A 163 5.03 17.38 13.42
C PHE A 163 4.42 16.82 14.70
N CYS A 164 4.29 15.50 14.82
CA CYS A 164 3.76 14.86 16.03
C CYS A 164 4.64 15.09 17.27
N GLU A 165 5.97 15.07 17.12
CA GLU A 165 6.91 15.30 18.22
C GLU A 165 6.82 16.74 18.76
N CYS A 166 6.58 17.74 17.90
CA CYS A 166 6.46 19.15 18.29
C CYS A 166 5.30 19.45 19.26
N TYR A 167 4.17 18.75 19.18
CA TYR A 167 2.97 19.04 19.98
C TYR A 167 2.78 18.12 21.19
N ASP A 168 3.79 17.29 21.52
CA ASP A 168 3.71 16.24 22.56
C ASP A 168 2.34 15.55 22.53
N ILE A 169 2.02 15.01 21.35
CA ILE A 169 0.71 14.48 20.99
C ILE A 169 0.10 13.50 21.99
N LYS A 170 0.94 12.92 22.85
CA LYS A 170 0.57 12.02 23.94
C LYS A 170 -0.24 12.71 25.04
N LYS A 171 -0.26 14.04 25.08
CA LYS A 171 -0.98 14.88 26.06
C LYS A 171 -2.29 15.47 25.54
N PHE A 172 -2.74 15.11 24.34
CA PHE A 172 -3.98 15.67 23.74
C PHE A 172 -5.27 15.46 24.55
N ASN A 173 -5.28 14.49 25.45
CA ASN A 173 -6.42 14.24 26.35
C ASN A 173 -6.28 14.92 27.71
N GLN A 174 -5.20 15.66 27.95
CA GLN A 174 -4.88 16.28 29.23
C GLN A 174 -4.73 17.81 29.12
N ASP A 175 -4.56 18.35 27.91
CA ASP A 175 -4.30 19.77 27.69
C ASP A 175 -4.98 20.27 26.39
N ASP A 176 -6.11 20.95 26.54
CA ASP A 176 -6.85 21.56 25.44
C ASP A 176 -6.01 22.62 24.70
N LYS A 177 -4.99 23.20 25.33
CA LYS A 177 -4.11 24.20 24.70
C LYS A 177 -3.22 23.57 23.63
N ASN A 178 -2.64 22.39 23.88
CA ASN A 178 -1.79 21.72 22.89
C ASN A 178 -2.61 21.24 21.70
N LEU A 179 -3.82 20.76 21.95
CA LEU A 179 -4.76 20.42 20.88
C LEU A 179 -5.13 21.66 20.06
N ASN A 180 -5.47 22.78 20.69
CA ASN A 180 -5.83 24.00 19.98
C ASN A 180 -4.66 24.54 19.14
N ASN A 181 -3.43 24.57 19.69
CA ASN A 181 -2.23 24.94 18.94
C ASN A 181 -2.00 24.00 17.74
N PHE A 182 -2.16 22.70 17.93
CA PHE A 182 -2.07 21.70 16.87
C PHE A 182 -3.11 21.94 15.77
N LEU A 183 -4.35 22.25 16.15
CA LEU A 183 -5.43 22.57 15.21
C LEU A 183 -5.17 23.87 14.45
N GLU A 184 -4.62 24.90 15.10
CA GLU A 184 -4.24 26.15 14.45
C GLU A 184 -3.11 25.96 13.44
N ASP A 185 -2.05 25.25 13.80
CA ASP A 185 -0.94 24.99 12.89
C ASP A 185 -1.33 24.00 11.77
N PHE A 186 -2.24 23.06 12.05
CA PHE A 186 -2.85 22.24 11.01
C PHE A 186 -3.68 23.08 10.03
N LYS A 187 -4.45 24.06 10.50
CA LYS A 187 -5.18 24.98 9.60
C LYS A 187 -4.22 25.74 8.70
N LYS A 188 -3.07 26.21 9.23
CA LYS A 188 -2.04 26.84 8.39
C LYS A 188 -1.50 25.87 7.33
N ILE A 189 -1.24 24.61 7.69
CA ILE A 189 -0.82 23.57 6.73
C ILE A 189 -1.90 23.33 5.66
N ASP A 190 -3.17 23.34 6.06
CA ASP A 190 -4.31 23.16 5.15
C ASP A 190 -4.52 24.35 4.21
N GLU A 191 -4.26 25.58 4.71
CA GLU A 191 -4.40 26.85 3.97
C GLU A 191 -3.19 27.18 3.08
N GLU A 192 -1.95 26.84 3.49
CA GLU A 192 -0.70 27.25 2.84
C GLU A 192 -0.38 26.52 1.51
N LYS A 193 -1.14 25.50 1.10
CA LYS A 193 -0.89 24.80 -0.17
C LYS A 193 -2.13 24.52 -1.04
N ASN A 194 -2.15 25.27 -2.15
CA ASN A 194 -2.51 24.97 -3.55
C ASN A 194 -3.31 23.70 -3.90
N LYS A 195 -4.20 23.90 -4.91
CA LYS A 195 -5.00 22.99 -5.75
C LYS A 195 -4.37 21.63 -6.20
N ASP A 196 -3.11 21.36 -5.87
CA ASP A 196 -2.37 20.13 -6.24
C ASP A 196 -2.50 18.99 -5.20
N SER A 197 -3.19 19.23 -4.08
CA SER A 197 -3.27 18.28 -2.95
C SER A 197 -4.29 17.15 -3.12
N PHE A 198 -5.14 17.16 -4.15
CA PHE A 198 -6.26 16.22 -4.19
C PHE A 198 -5.88 14.92 -4.92
N PHE A 199 -5.02 14.09 -4.31
CA PHE A 199 -4.94 12.69 -4.74
C PHE A 199 -6.30 12.03 -4.54
N ASN A 200 -6.71 11.26 -5.54
CA ASN A 200 -7.93 10.49 -5.45
C ASN A 200 -7.72 9.47 -4.31
N HIS A 201 -8.62 9.47 -3.33
CA HIS A 201 -8.61 8.56 -2.19
C HIS A 201 -8.92 7.10 -2.57
N SER A 202 -9.13 6.83 -3.86
CA SER A 202 -9.17 5.48 -4.40
C SER A 202 -7.87 4.74 -4.08
N LYS A 203 -8.02 3.55 -3.54
CA LYS A 203 -6.92 2.60 -3.31
C LYS A 203 -6.26 2.14 -4.62
N ILE A 204 -6.89 2.32 -5.80
CA ILE A 204 -6.37 1.80 -7.08
C ILE A 204 -5.06 2.49 -7.47
N PRO A 205 -4.97 3.83 -7.63
CA PRO A 205 -3.70 4.51 -7.90
C PRO A 205 -2.60 4.22 -6.87
N LEU A 206 -2.97 4.19 -5.59
CA LEU A 206 -2.06 3.87 -4.48
C LEU A 206 -1.42 2.49 -4.65
N LEU A 207 -2.25 1.45 -4.78
CA LEU A 207 -1.77 0.08 -4.87
C LEU A 207 -1.03 -0.17 -6.19
N TYR A 208 -1.50 0.41 -7.30
CA TYR A 208 -0.78 0.37 -8.57
C TYR A 208 0.64 0.91 -8.41
N ALA A 209 0.79 2.12 -7.85
CA ALA A 209 2.08 2.73 -7.64
C ALA A 209 2.99 1.92 -6.71
N GLN A 210 2.46 1.44 -5.57
CA GLN A 210 3.22 0.62 -4.62
C GLN A 210 3.69 -0.69 -5.25
N MET A 211 2.81 -1.43 -5.94
CA MET A 211 3.15 -2.71 -6.56
C MET A 211 4.22 -2.57 -7.65
N HIS A 212 4.11 -1.57 -8.53
CA HIS A 212 5.14 -1.30 -9.54
C HIS A 212 6.47 -0.83 -8.93
N SER A 213 6.40 -0.02 -7.87
CA SER A 213 7.57 0.41 -7.13
C SER A 213 8.36 -0.77 -6.55
N PHE A 214 7.68 -1.68 -5.85
CA PHE A 214 8.31 -2.89 -5.29
C PHE A 214 8.77 -3.87 -6.36
N ALA A 215 8.01 -4.06 -7.43
CA ALA A 215 8.39 -4.92 -8.53
C ALA A 215 9.68 -4.44 -9.22
N LYS A 216 9.84 -3.12 -9.38
CA LYS A 216 11.06 -2.50 -9.92
C LYS A 216 12.27 -2.71 -9.00
N GLU A 217 12.08 -2.59 -7.69
CA GLU A 217 13.14 -2.78 -6.69
C GLU A 217 13.55 -4.25 -6.54
N HIS A 218 12.59 -5.16 -6.64
CA HIS A 218 12.79 -6.60 -6.44
C HIS A 218 12.48 -7.42 -7.70
N LYS A 219 13.05 -6.99 -8.83
CA LYS A 219 12.82 -7.58 -10.17
C LYS A 219 13.12 -9.08 -10.28
N ASP A 220 13.99 -9.60 -9.42
CA ASP A 220 14.46 -10.99 -9.42
C ASP A 220 13.73 -11.85 -8.38
N ASN A 221 12.78 -11.27 -7.65
CA ASN A 221 11.97 -11.92 -6.63
C ASN A 221 10.52 -12.08 -7.10
N ASP A 222 9.87 -13.11 -6.59
CA ASP A 222 8.41 -13.21 -6.67
C ASP A 222 7.82 -12.46 -5.47
N ILE A 223 6.85 -11.60 -5.72
CA ILE A 223 6.22 -10.76 -4.72
C ILE A 223 4.80 -11.26 -4.48
N LEU A 224 4.45 -11.52 -3.23
CA LEU A 224 3.05 -11.65 -2.81
C LEU A 224 2.64 -10.38 -2.09
N PHE A 225 1.84 -9.55 -2.75
CA PHE A 225 1.28 -8.35 -2.18
C PHE A 225 -0.08 -8.69 -1.56
N GLU A 226 -0.15 -8.64 -0.23
CA GLU A 226 -1.37 -8.87 0.54
C GLU A 226 -1.93 -7.54 1.04
N PHE A 227 -3.15 -7.21 0.61
CA PHE A 227 -3.86 -6.00 1.01
C PHE A 227 -5.00 -6.33 1.97
N TYR A 228 -5.14 -5.53 3.02
CA TYR A 228 -6.10 -5.71 4.10
C TYR A 228 -6.95 -4.45 4.29
N ASP A 229 -8.26 -4.61 4.26
CA ASP A 229 -9.25 -3.52 4.40
C ASP A 229 -10.56 -4.07 4.96
N ASP A 230 -11.34 -3.29 5.71
CA ASP A 230 -12.63 -3.73 6.25
C ASP A 230 -13.79 -3.52 5.28
N ARG A 231 -13.63 -2.61 4.34
CA ARG A 231 -14.71 -2.16 3.47
C ARG A 231 -14.91 -3.09 2.29
N LYS A 232 -16.10 -3.68 2.22
CA LYS A 232 -16.47 -4.64 1.18
C LYS A 232 -16.50 -4.01 -0.21
N ASP A 233 -17.04 -2.81 -0.31
CA ASP A 233 -17.06 -2.02 -1.55
C ASP A 233 -15.65 -1.74 -2.04
N ILE A 234 -14.74 -1.36 -1.13
CA ILE A 234 -13.32 -1.15 -1.46
C ILE A 234 -12.68 -2.45 -1.99
N CYS A 235 -12.79 -3.53 -1.22
CA CYS A 235 -12.21 -4.82 -1.59
C CYS A 235 -12.75 -5.35 -2.93
N LEU A 236 -14.06 -5.20 -3.18
CA LEU A 236 -14.70 -5.65 -4.41
C LEU A 236 -14.22 -4.85 -5.62
N ALA A 237 -14.13 -3.52 -5.48
CA ALA A 237 -13.64 -2.64 -6.53
C ALA A 237 -12.17 -2.91 -6.89
N LEU A 238 -11.32 -3.12 -5.88
CA LEU A 238 -9.93 -3.52 -6.09
C LEU A 238 -9.82 -4.88 -6.78
N TYR A 239 -10.58 -5.86 -6.31
CA TYR A 239 -10.59 -7.18 -6.94
C TYR A 239 -11.05 -7.11 -8.39
N TYR A 240 -12.14 -6.38 -8.67
CA TYR A 240 -12.63 -6.17 -10.02
C TYR A 240 -11.58 -5.49 -10.91
N ALA A 241 -10.96 -4.40 -10.43
CA ALA A 241 -9.93 -3.68 -11.17
C ALA A 241 -8.78 -4.58 -11.60
N PHE A 242 -8.15 -5.27 -10.65
CA PHE A 242 -6.94 -6.03 -10.95
C PHE A 242 -7.22 -7.42 -11.54
N SER A 243 -8.38 -8.04 -11.29
CA SER A 243 -8.75 -9.30 -11.96
C SER A 243 -9.21 -9.09 -13.40
N LYS A 244 -9.83 -7.95 -13.71
CA LYS A 244 -10.27 -7.61 -15.07
C LYS A 244 -9.15 -7.06 -15.94
N PHE A 245 -8.17 -6.42 -15.32
CA PHE A 245 -7.00 -5.84 -15.97
C PHE A 245 -5.70 -6.31 -15.30
N PRO A 246 -5.39 -7.64 -15.34
CA PRO A 246 -4.21 -8.21 -14.70
C PRO A 246 -2.90 -7.64 -15.23
N GLU A 247 -2.91 -7.06 -16.43
CA GLU A 247 -1.73 -6.41 -17.04
C GLU A 247 -1.33 -5.11 -16.35
N LEU A 248 -2.18 -4.60 -15.45
CA LEU A 248 -1.82 -3.49 -14.55
C LEU A 248 -0.94 -3.94 -13.39
N LEU A 249 -0.86 -5.25 -13.12
CA LEU A 249 0.04 -5.83 -12.14
C LEU A 249 1.32 -6.30 -12.83
N PRO A 250 2.51 -6.06 -12.25
CA PRO A 250 3.75 -6.65 -12.73
C PRO A 250 3.72 -8.19 -12.73
N GLU A 251 4.40 -8.82 -13.69
CA GLU A 251 4.47 -10.28 -13.85
C GLU A 251 5.07 -11.01 -12.65
N ASN A 252 5.88 -10.33 -11.85
CA ASN A 252 6.47 -10.87 -10.63
C ASN A 252 5.65 -10.55 -9.38
N VAL A 253 4.41 -10.06 -9.52
CA VAL A 253 3.51 -9.72 -8.40
C VAL A 253 2.24 -10.57 -8.45
N ASP A 254 2.03 -11.32 -7.37
CA ASP A 254 0.74 -11.89 -6.99
C ASP A 254 0.01 -10.93 -6.06
N PHE A 255 -1.24 -10.59 -6.36
CA PHE A 255 -2.05 -9.72 -5.54
C PHE A 255 -3.16 -10.50 -4.83
N LYS A 256 -3.26 -10.34 -3.50
CA LYS A 256 -4.25 -11.01 -2.66
C LYS A 256 -4.94 -9.99 -1.75
N ILE A 257 -6.26 -9.97 -1.80
CA ILE A 257 -7.09 -9.07 -0.99
C ILE A 257 -7.73 -9.85 0.14
N TYR A 258 -7.69 -9.26 1.33
CA TYR A 258 -8.30 -9.74 2.54
C TYR A 258 -9.27 -8.69 3.06
N ARG A 259 -10.56 -9.07 3.11
CA ARG A 259 -11.54 -8.29 3.85
C ARG A 259 -11.57 -8.76 5.29
N TYR A 260 -11.35 -7.86 6.26
CA TYR A 260 -11.64 -8.14 7.66
C TYR A 260 -13.00 -7.55 8.06
N SER A 261 -13.61 -8.07 9.12
CA SER A 261 -14.87 -7.52 9.64
C SER A 261 -14.62 -6.89 11.00
N PRO A 262 -14.95 -5.60 11.19
CA PRO A 262 -14.66 -4.90 12.43
C PRO A 262 -15.65 -5.23 13.57
N ALA A 263 -16.73 -5.97 13.30
CA ALA A 263 -17.76 -6.26 14.29
C ALA A 263 -18.18 -7.75 14.29
N PRO A 264 -18.28 -8.40 15.45
CA PRO A 264 -19.18 -9.55 15.60
C PRO A 264 -20.62 -9.00 15.72
N ASN A 265 -21.60 -9.41 14.89
CA ASN A 265 -22.98 -8.87 14.95
C ASN A 265 -23.56 -9.09 16.38
N ILE A 266 -24.52 -8.32 16.86
CA ILE A 266 -25.16 -8.54 18.17
C ILE A 266 -26.64 -8.24 18.01
N ASN A 267 -27.50 -9.26 18.08
CA ASN A 267 -28.94 -9.12 18.31
C ASN A 267 -29.41 -10.41 19.02
N GLY A 268 -29.81 -10.42 20.30
CA GLY A 268 -30.02 -9.29 21.20
C GLY A 268 -30.12 -9.72 22.66
N ASN A 269 -30.20 -8.70 23.51
CA ASN A 269 -30.44 -8.72 24.96
C ASN A 269 -29.29 -9.08 25.91
N GLU A 270 -28.05 -8.82 25.51
CA GLU A 270 -26.92 -8.47 26.40
C GLU A 270 -26.10 -7.35 25.73
N LYS A 271 -25.93 -6.23 26.43
CA LYS A 271 -25.31 -5.01 25.91
C LYS A 271 -23.78 -5.16 25.86
N ILE A 272 -23.25 -5.04 24.64
CA ILE A 272 -21.83 -5.08 24.23
C ILE A 272 -21.27 -6.51 24.02
N ILE A 273 -21.28 -6.91 22.74
CA ILE A 273 -20.43 -7.92 22.10
C ILE A 273 -20.75 -9.39 22.46
N LYS A 274 -21.86 -9.89 21.91
CA LYS A 274 -22.05 -11.31 21.55
C LYS A 274 -22.38 -11.46 20.06
N GLY A 275 -21.48 -12.14 19.35
CA GLY A 275 -21.46 -12.32 17.91
C GLY A 275 -22.70 -12.93 17.24
N SER A 276 -23.00 -12.39 16.08
CA SER A 276 -23.49 -13.07 14.91
C SER A 276 -22.38 -12.84 13.87
N VAL A 277 -21.59 -13.86 13.65
CA VAL A 277 -21.24 -14.14 12.25
C VAL A 277 -22.41 -14.98 11.78
N LEU A 278 -22.85 -14.73 10.55
CA LEU A 278 -23.73 -15.64 9.84
C LEU A 278 -23.21 -17.06 10.08
N LYS A 279 -23.98 -17.85 10.83
CA LYS A 279 -24.05 -19.27 10.52
C LYS A 279 -24.41 -19.34 9.03
N ASN A 280 -23.49 -19.74 8.16
CA ASN A 280 -23.88 -20.92 7.39
C ASN A 280 -23.90 -22.08 8.39
N ALA A 281 -24.71 -23.10 8.13
CA ALA A 281 -25.15 -24.10 9.11
C ALA A 281 -24.04 -24.96 9.79
N TYR A 282 -22.76 -24.60 9.69
CA TYR A 282 -21.61 -25.42 10.05
C TYR A 282 -20.53 -24.75 10.94
N GLY A 283 -20.73 -23.52 11.45
CA GLY A 283 -20.00 -23.00 12.62
C GLY A 283 -18.46 -22.90 12.52
N THR A 284 -17.93 -22.09 11.61
CA THR A 284 -16.47 -21.92 11.40
C THR A 284 -15.98 -20.49 11.78
N PRO A 285 -14.76 -20.30 12.33
CA PRO A 285 -14.22 -18.99 12.75
C PRO A 285 -13.91 -18.11 11.53
N LEU A 286 -13.65 -16.79 11.75
CA LEU A 286 -13.21 -15.79 10.76
C LEU A 286 -12.75 -16.44 9.44
N SER A 287 -13.69 -16.65 8.52
CA SER A 287 -13.28 -16.95 7.16
C SER A 287 -12.75 -15.63 6.63
N GLU A 288 -11.45 -15.56 6.37
CA GLU A 288 -10.98 -14.65 5.33
C GLU A 288 -11.94 -14.87 4.15
N ASP A 289 -12.87 -13.96 3.88
CA ASP A 289 -13.56 -13.85 2.59
C ASP A 289 -12.48 -13.39 1.60
N GLY A 290 -11.51 -14.27 1.39
CA GLY A 290 -10.29 -13.99 0.69
C GLY A 290 -10.58 -14.14 -0.77
N TYR A 291 -10.64 -13.03 -1.48
CA TYR A 291 -10.70 -13.00 -2.92
C TYR A 291 -9.61 -13.88 -3.53
N HIS A 292 -9.86 -14.54 -4.65
CA HIS A 292 -8.83 -15.37 -5.28
C HIS A 292 -7.55 -14.56 -5.56
N ILE A 293 -6.40 -15.24 -5.53
CA ILE A 293 -5.13 -14.59 -5.88
C ILE A 293 -5.22 -14.14 -7.34
N ILE A 294 -4.89 -12.87 -7.59
CA ILE A 294 -4.77 -12.31 -8.92
C ILE A 294 -3.29 -12.39 -9.30
N LYS A 295 -3.01 -13.06 -10.42
CA LYS A 295 -1.67 -13.15 -11.00
C LYS A 295 -1.43 -11.97 -11.91
N GLY A 296 -0.34 -11.23 -11.71
CA GLY A 296 0.07 -10.22 -12.67
C GLY A 296 0.66 -10.85 -13.92
N ASP A 297 0.37 -10.25 -15.07
CA ASP A 297 0.94 -10.61 -16.38
C ASP A 297 1.49 -9.38 -17.13
N GLY A 298 1.50 -8.23 -16.46
CA GLY A 298 1.98 -6.96 -16.99
C GLY A 298 3.50 -6.82 -16.88
N LYS A 299 4.07 -5.94 -17.70
CA LYS A 299 5.46 -5.53 -17.52
C LYS A 299 5.57 -4.57 -16.34
N ILE A 300 6.73 -4.58 -15.67
CA ILE A 300 7.06 -3.55 -14.69
C ILE A 300 7.02 -2.18 -15.38
N ASP A 301 6.14 -1.31 -14.92
CA ASP A 301 6.07 0.07 -15.38
C ASP A 301 7.22 0.87 -14.78
N LYS A 302 8.25 1.12 -15.60
CA LYS A 302 9.43 1.89 -15.18
C LYS A 302 9.09 3.35 -14.85
N ASN A 303 7.96 3.85 -15.36
CA ASN A 303 7.46 5.22 -15.27
C ASN A 303 6.19 5.32 -14.41
N TYR A 304 5.98 4.39 -13.47
CA TYR A 304 4.80 4.35 -12.60
C TYR A 304 4.50 5.67 -11.87
N GLN A 305 5.53 6.47 -11.58
CA GLN A 305 5.40 7.81 -10.99
C GLN A 305 4.62 8.80 -11.88
N GLU A 306 4.78 8.73 -13.19
CA GLU A 306 4.05 9.58 -14.14
C GLU A 306 2.71 8.95 -14.53
N ASN A 307 2.68 7.62 -14.66
CA ASN A 307 1.46 6.91 -15.04
C ASN A 307 0.40 6.93 -13.93
N VAL A 308 0.79 6.96 -12.65
CA VAL A 308 -0.17 7.20 -11.56
C VAL A 308 -0.81 8.59 -11.65
N LYS A 309 -0.08 9.60 -12.15
CA LYS A 309 -0.63 10.94 -12.40
C LYS A 309 -1.64 10.94 -13.52
N LYS A 310 -1.34 10.25 -14.62
CA LYS A 310 -2.27 10.06 -15.74
C LYS A 310 -3.53 9.33 -15.30
N LEU A 311 -3.38 8.23 -14.58
CA LEU A 311 -4.50 7.47 -14.04
C LEU A 311 -5.38 8.37 -13.17
N HIS A 312 -4.77 9.14 -12.27
CA HIS A 312 -5.49 10.09 -11.43
C HIS A 312 -6.20 11.20 -12.22
N ALA A 313 -5.56 11.77 -13.25
CA ALA A 313 -6.19 12.77 -14.12
C ALA A 313 -7.43 12.20 -14.83
N ILE A 314 -7.36 10.96 -15.32
CA ILE A 314 -8.52 10.29 -15.92
C ILE A 314 -9.66 10.10 -14.92
N TYR A 315 -9.33 9.76 -13.67
CA TYR A 315 -10.30 9.69 -12.58
C TYR A 315 -10.99 11.04 -12.34
N GLN A 316 -10.23 12.13 -12.29
CA GLN A 316 -10.76 13.49 -12.12
C GLN A 316 -11.63 13.94 -13.30
N ASP A 317 -11.17 13.71 -14.54
CA ASP A 317 -11.95 14.02 -15.75
C ASP A 317 -13.31 13.33 -15.73
N PHE A 318 -13.34 12.05 -15.36
CA PHE A 318 -14.58 11.28 -15.32
C PHE A 318 -15.53 11.82 -14.23
N SER A 319 -14.99 12.15 -13.06
CA SER A 319 -15.74 12.75 -11.96
C SER A 319 -16.42 14.05 -12.38
N LEU A 320 -15.66 14.96 -12.99
CA LEU A 320 -16.16 16.23 -13.49
C LEU A 320 -17.24 16.03 -14.57
N LEU A 321 -17.05 15.07 -15.46
CA LEU A 321 -18.00 14.78 -16.55
C LEU A 321 -19.32 14.20 -16.05
N THR A 322 -19.28 13.37 -15.01
CA THR A 322 -20.45 12.61 -14.52
C THR A 322 -21.10 13.20 -13.28
N GLY A 323 -20.48 14.21 -12.66
CA GLY A 323 -20.88 14.68 -11.33
C GLY A 323 -20.66 13.64 -10.22
N THR A 324 -19.91 12.57 -10.50
CA THR A 324 -19.60 11.55 -9.50
C THR A 324 -18.62 12.11 -8.49
N ASP A 325 -18.99 12.12 -7.21
CA ASP A 325 -18.09 12.53 -6.13
C ASP A 325 -16.89 11.57 -5.99
N ILE A 326 -15.70 12.05 -6.34
CA ILE A 326 -14.41 11.34 -6.16
C ILE A 326 -13.86 11.45 -4.74
N GLY A 327 -14.50 12.22 -3.86
CA GLY A 327 -14.23 12.19 -2.43
C GLY A 327 -14.66 10.87 -1.79
N LYS A 328 -15.48 10.06 -2.47
CA LYS A 328 -15.78 8.69 -2.06
C LYS A 328 -14.56 7.79 -2.32
N ASP A 329 -14.25 6.95 -1.33
CA ASP A 329 -13.08 6.07 -1.36
C ASP A 329 -13.06 5.05 -2.51
N ILE A 330 -14.19 4.84 -3.21
CA ILE A 330 -14.19 4.03 -4.43
C ILE A 330 -15.32 4.37 -5.41
N LEU A 331 -15.01 4.25 -6.72
CA LEU A 331 -15.96 4.43 -7.81
C LEU A 331 -16.76 3.15 -8.07
N GLU A 332 -17.95 3.30 -8.64
CA GLU A 332 -18.75 2.17 -9.13
C GLU A 332 -17.97 1.29 -10.12
N LEU A 333 -18.27 -0.01 -10.15
CA LEU A 333 -17.48 -0.99 -10.91
C LEU A 333 -17.43 -0.69 -12.42
N GLU A 334 -18.54 -0.23 -13.00
CA GLU A 334 -18.60 0.15 -14.41
C GLU A 334 -17.67 1.32 -14.72
N THR A 335 -17.67 2.31 -13.82
CA THR A 335 -16.80 3.48 -13.89
C THR A 335 -15.34 3.11 -13.78
N ILE A 336 -14.98 2.23 -12.84
CA ILE A 336 -13.61 1.69 -12.73
C ILE A 336 -13.20 1.06 -14.06
N GLY A 337 -14.08 0.24 -14.65
CA GLY A 337 -13.84 -0.37 -15.95
C GLY A 337 -13.59 0.66 -17.06
N PHE A 338 -14.35 1.75 -17.09
CA PHE A 338 -14.17 2.83 -18.06
C PHE A 338 -12.83 3.54 -17.88
N VAL A 339 -12.51 3.97 -16.65
CA VAL A 339 -11.27 4.67 -16.30
C VAL A 339 -10.05 3.82 -16.68
N LEU A 340 -10.03 2.54 -16.30
CA LEU A 340 -8.90 1.66 -16.59
C LEU A 340 -8.74 1.34 -18.08
N ARG A 341 -9.84 1.23 -18.84
CA ARG A 341 -9.77 1.12 -20.31
C ARG A 341 -9.19 2.37 -20.96
N LYS A 342 -9.60 3.57 -20.51
CA LYS A 342 -9.06 4.84 -21.02
C LYS A 342 -7.56 4.94 -20.69
N PHE A 343 -7.18 4.66 -19.44
CA PHE A 343 -5.79 4.64 -19.00
C PHE A 343 -4.93 3.69 -19.84
N LYS A 344 -5.39 2.45 -20.04
CA LYS A 344 -4.69 1.46 -20.88
C LYS A 344 -4.51 1.94 -22.33
N LYS A 345 -5.51 2.59 -22.90
CA LYS A 345 -5.44 3.14 -24.26
C LYS A 345 -4.39 4.23 -24.36
N GLU A 346 -4.33 5.14 -23.38
CA GLU A 346 -3.33 6.22 -23.33
C GLU A 346 -1.92 5.66 -23.10
N HIS A 347 -1.77 4.77 -22.12
CA HIS A 347 -0.48 4.15 -21.80
C HIS A 347 0.11 3.36 -22.99
N ARG A 348 -0.73 2.69 -23.79
CA ARG A 348 -0.28 2.02 -25.01
C ARG A 348 0.22 2.98 -26.09
N LYS A 349 -0.40 4.17 -26.21
CA LYS A 349 0.04 5.19 -27.17
C LYS A 349 1.44 5.69 -26.80
N ASP A 350 1.66 5.99 -25.52
CA ASP A 350 2.98 6.43 -25.03
C ASP A 350 4.08 5.42 -25.36
N LEU A 351 3.80 4.12 -25.18
CA LEU A 351 4.74 3.05 -25.51
C LEU A 351 5.03 2.96 -27.01
N GLN A 352 4.01 3.14 -27.85
CA GLN A 352 4.17 3.12 -29.32
C GLN A 352 4.95 4.35 -29.82
N GLU A 353 4.62 5.53 -29.33
CA GLU A 353 5.33 6.78 -29.65
C GLU A 353 6.79 6.71 -29.21
N SER A 354 7.06 6.22 -28.00
CA SER A 354 8.43 6.02 -27.51
C SER A 354 9.23 5.04 -28.38
N ALA A 355 8.60 3.95 -28.84
CA ALA A 355 9.25 2.98 -29.73
C ALA A 355 9.53 3.57 -31.11
N LEU A 356 8.62 4.38 -31.66
CA LEU A 356 8.82 5.07 -32.93
C LEU A 356 9.98 6.07 -32.85
N ILE A 357 10.06 6.85 -31.77
CA ILE A 357 11.17 7.79 -31.53
C ILE A 357 12.51 7.03 -31.38
N ALA A 358 12.54 5.93 -30.62
CA ALA A 358 13.76 5.14 -30.47
C ALA A 358 14.24 4.57 -31.81
N ASN A 359 13.33 4.08 -32.64
CA ASN A 359 13.65 3.54 -33.96
C ASN A 359 14.14 4.63 -34.94
N SER A 360 13.56 5.84 -34.89
CA SER A 360 14.00 6.95 -35.75
C SER A 360 15.39 7.48 -35.37
N LEU A 361 15.73 7.47 -34.08
CA LEU A 361 17.07 7.83 -33.60
C LEU A 361 18.12 6.78 -33.99
N LEU A 362 17.75 5.50 -33.97
CA LEU A 362 18.63 4.41 -34.42
C LEU A 362 18.83 4.42 -35.95
N SER A 363 17.81 4.74 -36.74
CA SER A 363 17.94 4.84 -38.20
C SER A 363 18.72 6.07 -38.67
N ASN A 364 18.80 7.12 -37.85
CA ASN A 364 19.53 8.36 -38.13
C ASN A 364 20.93 8.40 -37.51
N SER A 365 21.37 7.33 -36.85
CA SER A 365 22.76 7.23 -36.39
C SER A 365 23.65 7.17 -37.64
N PRO A 366 24.60 8.11 -37.83
CA PRO A 366 25.44 8.13 -39.01
C PRO A 366 26.17 6.80 -39.07
N SER A 367 25.92 6.04 -40.13
CA SER A 367 26.72 4.86 -40.44
C SER A 367 28.18 5.29 -40.35
N ASN A 368 28.92 4.72 -39.39
CA ASN A 368 30.38 4.75 -39.41
C ASN A 368 30.76 4.13 -40.76
N LYS A 369 30.88 4.98 -41.79
CA LYS A 369 31.65 4.69 -42.98
C LYS A 369 33.07 4.58 -42.46
N LEU A 370 33.46 3.35 -42.14
CA LEU A 370 34.86 2.97 -42.04
C LEU A 370 35.55 3.57 -43.27
N PRO A 371 36.62 4.35 -43.11
CA PRO A 371 37.34 4.87 -44.25
C PRO A 371 37.86 3.65 -45.02
N HIS A 372 37.39 3.51 -46.26
CA HIS A 372 38.01 2.62 -47.22
C HIS A 372 39.43 3.13 -47.44
N GLU A 373 40.41 2.47 -46.81
CA GLU A 373 41.81 2.60 -47.20
C GLU A 373 41.93 2.12 -48.65
N SER A 374 42.27 3.04 -49.52
CA SER A 374 42.64 2.79 -50.90
C SER A 374 44.06 2.21 -50.94
N SER A 375 44.19 0.90 -51.13
CA SER A 375 45.43 0.28 -51.57
C SER A 375 45.43 0.13 -53.09
N GLU A 376 46.09 1.06 -53.78
CA GLU A 376 46.68 0.80 -55.09
C GLU A 376 47.90 -0.10 -54.95
N GLN A 377 48.19 -0.83 -56.03
CA GLN A 377 49.34 -1.73 -56.29
C GLN A 377 49.13 -3.20 -55.87
N ASP A 378 48.79 -4.06 -56.83
CA ASP A 378 49.86 -4.73 -57.58
C ASP A 378 49.38 -5.38 -58.88
N LYS A 379 50.28 -5.39 -59.87
CA LYS A 379 50.09 -5.95 -61.22
C LYS A 379 50.53 -7.42 -61.23
N SER A 380 50.01 -8.15 -62.23
CA SER A 380 50.64 -9.30 -62.90
C SER A 380 50.38 -10.70 -62.33
N TYR A 381 49.60 -11.53 -63.04
CA TYR A 381 50.10 -12.64 -63.89
C TYR A 381 48.92 -13.46 -64.43
N THR A 382 48.77 -13.39 -65.76
CA THR A 382 48.45 -14.43 -66.76
C THR A 382 47.69 -15.73 -66.42
N ASN A 383 46.72 -15.99 -67.30
CA ASN A 383 46.42 -17.22 -68.05
C ASN A 383 45.46 -18.31 -67.50
N LYS A 384 44.44 -18.54 -68.35
CA LYS A 384 43.87 -19.82 -68.82
C LYS A 384 43.28 -20.78 -67.78
N MET A 385 41.96 -21.02 -67.88
CA MET A 385 41.44 -22.24 -68.52
C MET A 385 39.93 -22.17 -68.72
N GLU A 386 39.52 -22.74 -69.83
CA GLU A 386 38.17 -22.85 -70.36
C GLU A 386 37.32 -23.87 -69.59
N ALA A 387 36.01 -23.70 -69.81
CA ALA A 387 34.90 -24.60 -69.59
C ALA A 387 35.18 -26.12 -69.52
N LEU A 388 34.58 -26.74 -68.51
CA LEU A 388 33.59 -27.82 -68.68
C LEU A 388 32.45 -27.62 -67.68
#